data_AF-A0A948CWS2-F1
#
_entry.id   AF-A0A948CWS2-F1
#
_cell.length_a   1.000
_cell.length_b   1.000
_cell.length_c   1.000
_cell.angle_alpha   90.00
_cell.angle_beta   90.00
_cell.angle_gamma   90.00
#
_symmetry.space_group_name_H-M   'P 1'
#
loop_
_entity.id
_entity.type
_entity.pdbx_description
1 polymer ?
#
loop_
_entity_poly.entity_id
_entity_poly.type
_entity_poly.pdbx_seq_one_letter_code
_entity_poly.pdbx_strand_id
1 'polypeptide(L)'
;MKFMICGSMHFAKEMLEVQRILEELGHQVNIPCDTHECVENPNLNMDIEHCMMTNIDKSCFQKVVDSEAILVLNYPKNDIDGYVGGATLMEIGLARYFDKKIFLLHDLPSEDELRYALEIKLVRPIILQGDIRKINLYVEGV
;
A
#
# COMPACT_ATOMS: atom_id res chain seq x y z
N MET A 1 4.44 5.78 -14.35
CA MET A 1 3.26 6.15 -13.55
C MET A 1 3.68 6.72 -12.21
N LYS A 2 2.80 7.46 -11.54
CA LYS A 2 2.95 7.89 -10.15
C LYS A 2 2.20 6.96 -9.20
N PHE A 3 2.92 6.32 -8.29
CA PHE A 3 2.39 5.37 -7.30
C PHE A 3 2.36 5.98 -5.90
N MET A 4 1.41 5.54 -5.10
CA MET A 4 1.50 5.56 -3.63
C MET A 4 1.65 4.12 -3.14
N ILE A 5 2.69 3.83 -2.36
CA ILE A 5 2.85 2.55 -1.68
C ILE A 5 2.04 2.57 -0.38
N CYS A 6 1.20 1.56 -0.21
CA CYS A 6 0.32 1.38 0.94
C CYS A 6 0.67 0.07 1.65
N GLY A 7 0.51 0.00 2.97
CA GLY A 7 0.73 -1.23 3.72
C GLY A 7 0.94 -0.98 5.21
N SER A 8 1.21 -2.05 5.96
CA SER A 8 1.55 -1.88 7.37
C SER A 8 2.96 -1.28 7.51
N MET A 9 3.10 -0.25 8.35
CA MET A 9 4.41 0.31 8.75
C MET A 9 5.31 -0.69 9.49
N HIS A 10 4.83 -1.89 9.82
CA HIS A 10 5.70 -3.01 10.20
C HIS A 10 6.71 -3.35 9.09
N PHE A 11 6.33 -3.09 7.83
CA PHE A 11 7.12 -3.35 6.63
C PHE A 11 7.74 -2.06 6.05
N ALA A 12 8.09 -1.09 6.90
CA ALA A 12 8.63 0.19 6.46
C ALA A 12 9.96 0.03 5.68
N LYS A 13 10.78 -0.97 6.00
CA LYS A 13 12.01 -1.27 5.27
C LYS A 13 11.72 -1.76 3.86
N GLU A 14 10.78 -2.68 3.74
CA GLU A 14 10.30 -3.24 2.47
C GLU A 14 9.68 -2.15 1.61
N MET A 15 8.96 -1.17 2.20
CA MET A 15 8.45 -0.01 1.45
C MET A 15 9.57 0.78 0.75
N LEU A 16 10.69 1.01 1.44
CA LEU A 16 11.86 1.70 0.84
C LEU A 16 12.51 0.85 -0.26
N GLU A 17 12.59 -0.47 -0.07
CA GLU A 17 13.12 -1.38 -1.09
C GLU A 17 12.25 -1.40 -2.35
N VAL A 18 10.93 -1.51 -2.18
CA VAL A 18 9.96 -1.49 -3.28
C VAL A 18 9.93 -0.13 -3.96
N GLN A 19 10.04 0.96 -3.20
CA GLN A 19 10.17 2.30 -3.76
C GLN A 19 11.33 2.36 -4.75
N ARG A 20 12.53 1.95 -4.32
CA ARG A 20 13.72 1.95 -5.18
C ARG A 20 13.50 1.11 -6.43
N ILE A 21 12.90 -0.08 -6.30
CA ILE A 21 12.61 -0.96 -7.45
C ILE A 21 11.69 -0.26 -8.45
N LEU A 22 10.60 0.36 -7.99
CA LEU A 22 9.66 1.06 -8.87
C LEU A 22 10.28 2.31 -9.52
N GLU A 23 11.11 3.05 -8.79
CA GLU A 23 11.85 4.20 -9.32
C GLU A 23 12.85 3.76 -10.41
N GLU A 24 13.53 2.62 -10.23
CA GLU A 24 14.39 2.01 -11.25
C GLU A 24 13.63 1.55 -12.50
N LEU A 25 12.34 1.22 -12.36
CA LEU A 25 11.43 0.95 -13.47
C LEU A 25 10.87 2.24 -14.13
N GLY A 26 11.33 3.43 -13.71
CA GLY A 26 10.96 4.71 -14.30
C GLY A 26 9.62 5.26 -13.77
N HIS A 27 9.21 4.87 -12.57
CA HIS A 27 8.00 5.37 -11.93
C HIS A 27 8.32 6.43 -10.86
N GLN A 28 7.36 7.32 -10.60
CA GLN A 28 7.42 8.22 -9.44
C GLN A 28 6.71 7.53 -8.28
N VAL A 29 7.27 7.58 -7.08
CA VAL A 29 6.75 6.78 -5.96
C VAL A 29 6.64 7.64 -4.70
N ASN A 30 5.45 7.64 -4.13
CA ASN A 30 5.18 8.15 -2.80
C ASN A 30 5.14 6.99 -1.79
N ILE A 31 5.57 7.26 -0.57
CA ILE A 31 5.48 6.39 0.60
C ILE A 31 4.90 7.17 1.79
N PRO A 32 4.43 6.52 2.86
CA PRO A 32 4.03 7.20 4.11
C PRO A 32 5.14 8.14 4.62
N CYS A 33 4.78 9.32 5.15
CA CYS A 33 5.80 10.34 5.46
C CYS A 33 6.70 9.99 6.65
N ASP A 34 6.25 9.11 7.53
CA ASP A 34 6.94 8.61 8.71
C ASP A 34 7.72 7.30 8.44
N THR A 35 7.90 6.92 7.16
CA THR A 35 8.54 5.65 6.81
C THR A 35 9.96 5.56 7.35
N HIS A 36 10.76 6.62 7.22
CA HIS A 36 12.13 6.61 7.72
C HIS A 36 12.19 6.52 9.24
N GLU A 37 11.32 7.26 9.94
CA GLU A 37 11.18 7.23 11.39
C GLU A 37 10.76 5.83 11.87
N CYS A 38 9.82 5.17 11.18
CA CYS A 38 9.39 3.82 11.49
C CYS A 38 10.47 2.75 11.20
N VAL A 39 11.40 3.01 10.27
CA VAL A 39 12.56 2.14 10.06
C VAL A 39 13.52 2.20 11.24
N GLU A 40 13.73 3.40 11.80
CA GLU A 40 14.60 3.62 12.96
C GLU A 40 13.94 3.17 14.28
N ASN A 41 12.65 3.45 14.45
CA ASN A 41 11.87 3.08 15.62
C ASN A 41 10.50 2.49 15.21
N PRO A 42 10.42 1.16 15.04
CA PRO A 42 9.20 0.48 14.60
C PRO A 42 7.97 0.65 15.49
N ASN A 43 8.14 1.10 16.75
CA ASN A 43 7.02 1.29 17.67
C ASN A 43 6.22 2.58 17.39
N LEU A 44 6.75 3.51 16.60
CA LEU A 44 6.10 4.79 16.30
C LEU A 44 4.79 4.63 15.52
N ASN A 45 4.65 3.54 14.75
CA ASN A 45 3.45 3.27 13.97
C ASN A 45 2.18 2.97 14.79
N MET A 46 2.32 2.75 16.09
CA MET A 46 1.23 2.54 17.04
C MET A 46 1.16 3.67 18.08
N ASP A 47 2.05 4.66 18.01
CA ASP A 47 2.07 5.81 18.89
C ASP A 47 1.04 6.85 18.40
N ILE A 48 -0.03 7.03 19.18
CA ILE A 48 -1.13 7.92 18.84
C ILE A 48 -0.66 9.39 18.77
N GLU A 49 0.22 9.82 19.68
CA GLU A 49 0.70 11.20 19.69
C GLU A 49 1.53 11.47 18.44
N HIS A 50 2.43 10.56 18.08
CA HIS A 50 3.21 10.61 16.84
C HIS A 50 2.29 10.67 15.60
N CYS A 51 1.30 9.77 15.52
CA CYS A 51 0.36 9.71 14.39
C CYS A 51 -0.46 11.00 14.26
N MET A 52 -0.90 11.59 15.38
CA MET A 52 -1.66 12.84 15.39
C MET A 52 -0.80 14.05 15.01
N MET A 53 0.43 14.14 15.55
CA MET A 53 1.35 15.22 15.21
C MET A 53 1.72 15.23 13.73
N THR A 54 1.97 14.05 13.17
CA THR A 54 2.35 13.89 11.75
C THR A 54 1.16 13.96 10.79
N ASN A 55 -0.08 13.82 11.29
CA ASN A 55 -1.29 13.68 10.47
C ASN A 55 -1.11 12.61 9.38
N ILE A 56 -0.56 11.46 9.77
CA ILE A 56 -0.07 10.44 8.84
C ILE A 56 -1.18 9.94 7.91
N ASP A 57 -2.39 9.75 8.43
CA ASP A 57 -3.57 9.32 7.69
C ASP A 57 -3.92 10.31 6.57
N LYS A 58 -4.04 11.59 6.91
CA LYS A 58 -4.37 12.65 5.95
C LYS A 58 -3.26 12.86 4.91
N SER A 59 -2.00 12.76 5.34
CA SER A 59 -0.83 12.80 4.46
C SER A 59 -0.86 11.66 3.44
N CYS A 60 -1.14 10.44 3.88
CA CYS A 60 -1.27 9.28 3.01
C CYS A 60 -2.46 9.42 2.05
N PHE A 61 -3.61 9.91 2.51
CA PHE A 61 -4.77 10.17 1.64
C PHE A 61 -4.46 11.19 0.56
N GLN A 62 -3.76 12.28 0.88
CA GLN A 62 -3.36 13.25 -0.14
C GLN A 62 -2.43 12.60 -1.19
N LYS A 63 -1.48 11.77 -0.75
CA LYS A 63 -0.59 11.04 -1.66
C LYS A 63 -1.34 10.04 -2.54
N VAL A 64 -2.37 9.38 -2.03
CA VAL A 64 -3.27 8.52 -2.83
C VAL A 64 -3.99 9.35 -3.90
N VAL A 65 -4.56 10.50 -3.53
CA VAL A 65 -5.25 11.40 -4.46
C VAL A 65 -4.31 11.89 -5.57
N ASP A 66 -3.09 12.25 -5.20
CA ASP A 66 -2.07 12.81 -6.11
C ASP A 66 -1.38 11.75 -6.99
N SER A 67 -1.69 10.47 -6.80
CA SER A 67 -1.10 9.35 -7.54
C SER A 67 -2.05 8.81 -8.61
N GLU A 68 -1.52 8.09 -9.59
CA GLU A 68 -2.30 7.41 -10.64
C GLU A 68 -2.69 5.99 -10.22
N ALA A 69 -1.90 5.39 -9.32
CA ALA A 69 -2.09 4.05 -8.81
C ALA A 69 -1.67 3.92 -7.34
N ILE A 70 -2.19 2.89 -6.68
CA ILE A 70 -1.65 2.42 -5.39
C ILE A 70 -1.05 1.03 -5.55
N LEU A 71 0.05 0.77 -4.84
CA LEU A 71 0.59 -0.57 -4.65
C LEU A 71 0.50 -0.94 -3.18
N VAL A 72 -0.32 -1.94 -2.87
CA VAL A 72 -0.48 -2.47 -1.51
C VAL A 72 0.52 -3.60 -1.28
N LEU A 73 1.40 -3.43 -0.31
CA LEU A 73 2.35 -4.45 0.16
C LEU A 73 1.69 -5.31 1.24
N ASN A 74 0.82 -6.22 0.81
CA ASN A 74 0.10 -7.14 1.68
C ASN A 74 0.93 -8.39 2.03
N TYR A 75 2.08 -8.18 2.67
CA TYR A 75 2.88 -9.27 3.22
C TYR A 75 2.13 -10.03 4.33
N PRO A 76 2.47 -11.30 4.59
CA PRO A 76 1.91 -12.06 5.69
C PRO A 76 2.09 -11.36 7.03
N LYS A 77 1.00 -11.23 7.81
CA LYS A 77 1.03 -10.63 9.14
C LYS A 77 -0.13 -11.16 9.98
N ASN A 78 0.07 -11.28 11.30
CA ASN A 78 -0.94 -11.80 12.24
C ASN A 78 -1.48 -13.18 11.82
N ASP A 79 -0.58 -14.05 11.33
CA ASP A 79 -0.90 -15.38 10.83
C ASP A 79 -1.87 -15.41 9.63
N ILE A 80 -2.01 -14.28 8.92
CA ILE A 80 -2.83 -14.13 7.72
C ILE A 80 -1.92 -13.83 6.53
N ASP A 81 -1.88 -14.72 5.56
CA ASP A 81 -1.22 -14.49 4.28
C ASP A 81 -2.00 -13.44 3.48
N GLY A 82 -1.31 -12.49 2.85
CA GLY A 82 -1.98 -11.43 2.10
C GLY A 82 -2.66 -10.37 2.98
N TYR A 83 -2.29 -10.25 4.26
CA TYR A 83 -2.92 -9.35 5.22
C TYR A 83 -2.97 -7.89 4.75
N VAL A 84 -4.15 -7.27 4.90
CA VAL A 84 -4.37 -5.84 4.69
C VAL A 84 -4.89 -5.24 5.99
N GLY A 85 -4.25 -4.17 6.48
CA GLY A 85 -4.66 -3.50 7.71
C GLY A 85 -5.74 -2.43 7.51
N GLY A 86 -6.32 -1.95 8.62
CA GLY A 86 -7.41 -0.96 8.60
C GLY A 86 -7.06 0.36 7.90
N ALA A 87 -5.87 0.92 8.14
CA ALA A 87 -5.41 2.13 7.44
C ALA A 87 -5.36 1.91 5.92
N THR A 88 -4.78 0.79 5.49
CA THR A 88 -4.70 0.41 4.08
C THR A 88 -6.07 0.15 3.45
N LEU A 89 -7.03 -0.43 4.19
CA LEU A 89 -8.40 -0.58 3.72
C LEU A 89 -9.05 0.78 3.39
N MET A 90 -8.82 1.80 4.22
CA MET A 90 -9.31 3.16 3.96
C MET A 90 -8.66 3.76 2.71
N GLU A 91 -7.35 3.57 2.53
CA GLU A 91 -6.61 4.02 1.34
C GLU A 91 -7.11 3.33 0.06
N ILE A 92 -7.40 2.03 0.12
CA ILE A 92 -8.02 1.27 -0.99
C ILE A 92 -9.41 1.83 -1.32
N GLY A 93 -10.23 2.13 -0.31
CA GLY A 93 -11.53 2.74 -0.50
C GLY A 93 -11.45 4.12 -1.17
N LEU A 94 -10.48 4.94 -0.76
CA LEU A 94 -10.21 6.24 -1.37
C LEU A 94 -9.72 6.11 -2.82
N ALA A 95 -8.77 5.20 -3.07
CA ALA A 95 -8.27 4.89 -4.40
C ALA A 95 -9.40 4.42 -5.33
N ARG A 96 -10.34 3.61 -4.82
CA ARG A 96 -11.52 3.18 -5.56
C ARG A 96 -12.44 4.34 -5.90
N TYR A 97 -12.70 5.26 -4.96
CA TYR A 97 -13.54 6.43 -5.21
C TYR A 97 -13.00 7.32 -6.33
N PHE A 98 -11.67 7.41 -6.48
CA PHE A 98 -11.01 8.17 -7.54
C PHE A 98 -10.63 7.33 -8.78
N ASP A 99 -11.15 6.11 -8.91
CA ASP A 99 -10.86 5.19 -10.03
C ASP A 99 -9.36 4.99 -10.31
N LYS A 100 -8.54 4.97 -9.25
CA LYS A 100 -7.10 4.69 -9.37
C LYS A 100 -6.87 3.23 -9.75
N LYS A 101 -5.73 2.92 -10.39
CA LYS A 101 -5.30 1.51 -10.52
C LYS A 101 -4.88 1.00 -9.14
N ILE A 102 -5.38 -0.17 -8.75
CA ILE A 102 -5.11 -0.77 -7.43
C ILE A 102 -4.35 -2.08 -7.67
N PHE A 103 -3.12 -2.14 -7.17
CA PHE A 103 -2.28 -3.33 -7.20
C PHE A 103 -2.15 -3.92 -5.80
N LEU A 104 -2.19 -5.25 -5.69
CA LEU A 104 -1.73 -5.96 -4.50
C LEU A 104 -0.53 -6.82 -4.86
N LEU A 105 0.44 -6.86 -3.93
CA LEU A 105 1.62 -7.67 -4.10
C LEU A 105 1.29 -9.17 -4.10
N HIS A 106 0.53 -9.63 -3.11
CA HIS A 106 0.13 -11.02 -2.92
C HIS A 106 -1.39 -11.19 -3.08
N ASP A 107 -1.84 -12.44 -3.21
CA ASP A 107 -3.26 -12.77 -3.20
C ASP A 107 -3.92 -12.30 -1.89
N LEU A 108 -5.23 -12.03 -1.96
CA LEU A 108 -6.01 -11.69 -0.78
C LEU A 108 -6.37 -12.94 0.03
N PRO A 109 -6.42 -12.85 1.37
CA PRO A 109 -6.95 -13.90 2.21
C PRO A 109 -8.44 -14.16 1.93
N SER A 110 -8.93 -15.28 2.45
CA SER A 110 -10.36 -15.58 2.43
C SER A 110 -11.17 -14.63 3.33
N GLU A 111 -12.48 -14.56 3.10
CA GLU A 111 -13.43 -13.79 3.92
C GLU A 111 -13.49 -14.29 5.37
N ASP A 112 -13.17 -15.56 5.61
CA ASP A 112 -13.12 -16.16 6.94
C ASP A 112 -11.87 -15.72 7.72
N GLU A 113 -10.76 -15.49 7.04
CA GLU A 113 -9.50 -15.03 7.62
C GLU A 113 -9.47 -13.50 7.80
N LEU A 114 -10.04 -12.77 6.83
CA LEU A 114 -10.10 -11.32 6.85
C LEU A 114 -11.53 -10.85 6.54
N ARG A 115 -12.24 -10.42 7.58
CA ARG A 115 -13.68 -10.06 7.53
C ARG A 115 -14.09 -9.05 6.44
N TYR A 116 -13.14 -8.25 5.94
CA TYR A 116 -13.35 -7.23 4.92
C TYR A 116 -12.66 -7.57 3.58
N ALA A 117 -12.30 -8.84 3.37
CA ALA A 117 -11.72 -9.30 2.12
C ALA A 117 -12.68 -9.08 0.94
N LEU A 118 -14.00 -9.21 1.16
CA LEU A 118 -15.02 -8.99 0.13
C LEU A 118 -14.93 -7.56 -0.43
N GLU A 119 -14.83 -6.55 0.43
CA GLU A 119 -14.73 -5.14 0.05
C GLU A 119 -13.50 -4.90 -0.84
N ILE A 120 -12.38 -5.53 -0.51
CA ILE A 120 -11.16 -5.40 -1.31
C ILE A 120 -11.29 -6.19 -2.62
N LYS A 121 -11.95 -7.35 -2.65
CA LYS A 121 -12.24 -8.08 -3.90
C LYS A 121 -13.15 -7.29 -4.84
N LEU A 122 -14.12 -6.55 -4.30
CA LEU A 122 -15.04 -5.71 -5.08
C LEU A 122 -14.35 -4.59 -5.84
N VAL A 123 -13.18 -4.11 -5.37
CA VAL A 123 -12.40 -3.10 -6.10
C VAL A 123 -11.64 -3.66 -7.29
N ARG A 124 -11.67 -4.99 -7.50
CA ARG A 124 -11.04 -5.73 -8.62
C ARG A 124 -9.55 -5.36 -8.78
N PRO A 125 -8.74 -5.58 -7.74
CA PRO A 125 -7.34 -5.25 -7.80
C PRO A 125 -6.58 -6.14 -8.79
N ILE A 126 -5.44 -5.63 -9.25
CA ILE A 126 -4.47 -6.38 -10.04
C ILE A 126 -3.50 -7.06 -9.07
N ILE A 127 -3.44 -8.39 -9.09
CA ILE A 127 -2.57 -9.17 -8.20
C ILE A 127 -1.24 -9.46 -8.89
N LEU A 128 -0.12 -9.13 -8.24
CA LEU A 128 1.24 -9.28 -8.78
C LEU A 128 1.90 -10.63 -8.47
N GLN A 129 1.30 -11.43 -7.58
CA GLN A 129 1.79 -12.75 -7.17
C GLN A 129 3.26 -12.69 -6.68
N GLY A 130 3.57 -11.70 -5.85
CA GLY A 130 4.90 -11.47 -5.27
C GLY A 130 5.92 -10.82 -6.21
N ASP A 131 5.59 -10.58 -7.49
CA ASP A 131 6.52 -10.01 -8.47
C ASP A 131 6.14 -8.58 -8.87
N ILE A 132 6.79 -7.61 -8.22
CA ILE A 132 6.60 -6.17 -8.45
C ILE A 132 6.81 -5.80 -9.93
N ARG A 133 7.69 -6.49 -10.66
CA ARG A 133 8.03 -6.15 -12.05
C ARG A 133 6.87 -6.41 -13.00
N LYS A 134 5.88 -7.22 -12.60
CA LYS A 134 4.64 -7.42 -13.38
C LYS A 134 3.82 -6.14 -13.54
N ILE A 135 4.08 -5.09 -12.76
CA ILE A 135 3.45 -3.78 -12.95
C ILE A 135 3.60 -3.32 -14.40
N ASN A 136 4.77 -3.47 -15.03
CA ASN A 136 5.01 -3.01 -16.41
C ASN A 136 4.00 -3.56 -17.43
N LEU A 137 3.47 -4.77 -17.22
CA LEU A 137 2.44 -5.37 -18.07
C LEU A 137 1.13 -4.55 -18.09
N TYR A 138 0.92 -3.69 -17.12
CA TYR A 138 -0.26 -2.86 -16.92
C TYR A 138 0.02 -1.37 -17.08
N VAL A 139 1.28 -0.98 -17.32
CA VAL A 139 1.69 0.41 -17.54
C VAL A 139 1.95 0.70 -19.03
N GLU A 140 2.34 -0.31 -19.81
CA GLU A 140 2.55 -0.16 -21.26
C GLU A 140 1.24 -0.38 -22.04
N GLY A 141 0.69 0.71 -22.55
CA GLY A 141 -0.54 0.73 -23.32
C GLY A 141 -1.01 2.16 -23.61
N VAL A 142 -0.28 2.85 -24.49
CA VAL A 142 -0.76 3.99 -25.29
C VAL A 142 -0.63 3.59 -26.76
#